data_AF-A0A0D0D209-F1
#
_entry.id   AF-A0A0D0D209-F1
#
_cell.length_a   1.000
_cell.length_b   1.000
_cell.length_c   1.000
_cell.angle_alpha   90.00
_cell.angle_beta   90.00
_cell.angle_gamma   90.00
#
_symmetry.space_group_name_H-M   'P 1'
#
loop_
_entity.id
_entity.type
_entity.pdbx_description
1 polymer ?
#
loop_
_entity_poly.entity_id
_entity_poly.type
_entity_poly.pdbx_seq_one_letter_code
_entity_poly.pdbx_strand_id
1 'polypeptide(L)'
;VGLGYLVKQELQSCQGQVNDSLARLRAALKNLAILYRQNLQSANSVCSETRAQKAIADARKTAFIHAHSYCRAQKAMEYLSAPKDILDTHKEISSTDMSVNKDVTEENQFGQGTDSLPWFWRMEGVGGDSANAWMDEFYMMNWLKARARYCQWSEELTLVRHEMYWVRKWFEGQEQEWKRRASQSQEAGHKAYAERKGVLYHSYAEDAAMRLQGKMSCFLKVYRPSPINNKYLKMLLAHLSGCLRTSEPPSSFDHFNLWTVFAHVLCFKMSPC
;
A
#
# COMPACT_ATOMS: atom_id res chain seq x y z
N VAL A 1 -9.52 -53.64 8.23
CA VAL A 1 -8.92 -53.00 9.43
C VAL A 1 -7.65 -52.27 8.99
N GLY A 2 -7.47 -50.98 9.32
CA GLY A 2 -6.12 -50.37 9.37
C GLY A 2 -5.80 -49.21 8.41
N LEU A 3 -6.21 -49.21 7.14
CA LEU A 3 -5.66 -48.24 6.17
C LEU A 3 -6.04 -46.77 6.42
N GLY A 4 -7.18 -46.51 7.07
CA GLY A 4 -7.62 -45.14 7.36
C GLY A 4 -6.71 -44.38 8.33
N TYR A 5 -5.97 -45.06 9.20
CA TYR A 5 -5.01 -44.39 10.10
C TYR A 5 -3.76 -43.97 9.33
N LEU A 6 -3.28 -44.81 8.39
CA LEU A 6 -2.14 -44.50 7.53
C LEU A 6 -2.44 -43.29 6.63
N VAL A 7 -3.62 -43.25 6.02
CA VAL A 7 -4.05 -42.09 5.21
C VAL A 7 -4.05 -40.79 6.03
N LYS A 8 -4.51 -40.84 7.30
CA LYS A 8 -4.46 -39.68 8.20
C LYS A 8 -3.03 -39.25 8.52
N GLN A 9 -2.13 -40.20 8.78
CA GLN A 9 -0.73 -39.92 9.09
C GLN A 9 0.03 -39.36 7.87
N GLU A 10 -0.22 -39.92 6.68
CA GLU A 10 0.32 -39.40 5.43
C GLU A 10 -0.18 -37.98 5.15
N LEU A 11 -1.47 -37.71 5.36
CA LEU A 11 -2.03 -36.36 5.19
C LEU A 11 -1.38 -35.35 6.14
N GLN A 12 -1.17 -35.72 7.41
CA GLN A 12 -0.43 -34.89 8.37
C GLN A 12 1.02 -34.65 7.92
N SER A 13 1.70 -35.67 7.40
CA SER A 13 3.06 -35.54 6.87
C SER A 13 3.10 -34.61 5.66
N CYS A 14 2.18 -34.77 4.70
CA CYS A 14 2.05 -33.89 3.55
C CYS A 14 1.78 -32.44 3.97
N GLN A 15 0.93 -32.21 4.97
CA GLN A 15 0.68 -30.87 5.51
C GLN A 15 1.96 -30.25 6.09
N GLY A 16 2.76 -31.04 6.82
CA GLY A 16 4.08 -30.61 7.28
C GLY A 16 5.03 -30.26 6.12
N GLN A 17 5.14 -31.14 5.13
CA GLN A 17 5.99 -30.93 3.94
C GLN A 17 5.61 -29.68 3.17
N VAL A 18 4.31 -29.41 3.05
CA VAL A 18 3.77 -28.22 2.40
C VAL A 18 4.19 -26.96 3.16
N ASN A 19 4.00 -26.93 4.48
CA ASN A 19 4.36 -25.78 5.31
C ASN A 19 5.87 -25.52 5.30
N ASP A 20 6.68 -26.57 5.38
CA ASP A 20 8.14 -26.48 5.31
C ASP A 20 8.62 -25.98 3.95
N SER A 21 8.03 -26.50 2.87
CA SER A 21 8.36 -26.08 1.51
C SER A 21 8.00 -24.61 1.28
N LEU A 22 6.86 -24.15 1.81
CA LEU A 22 6.47 -22.73 1.77
C LEU A 22 7.43 -21.85 2.58
N ALA A 23 7.83 -22.28 3.79
CA ALA A 23 8.79 -21.54 4.60
C ALA A 23 10.15 -21.38 3.89
N ARG A 24 10.65 -22.47 3.29
CA ARG A 24 11.89 -22.47 2.50
C ARG A 24 11.77 -21.63 1.23
N LEU A 25 10.62 -21.69 0.55
CA LEU A 25 10.34 -20.85 -0.62
C LEU A 25 10.39 -19.36 -0.26
N ARG A 26 9.74 -18.95 0.83
CA ARG A 26 9.77 -17.56 1.32
C ARG A 26 11.21 -17.12 1.62
N ALA A 27 12.00 -17.97 2.28
CA ALA A 27 13.41 -17.69 2.57
C ALA A 27 14.26 -17.54 1.29
N ALA A 28 14.04 -18.38 0.28
CA ALA A 28 14.75 -18.30 -1.00
C ALA A 28 14.40 -17.02 -1.78
N LEU A 29 13.11 -16.65 -1.82
CA LEU A 29 12.66 -15.39 -2.43
C LEU A 29 13.19 -14.15 -1.70
N LYS A 30 13.30 -14.24 -0.37
CA LYS A 30 13.97 -13.23 0.45
C LYS A 30 15.44 -13.05 0.06
N ASN A 31 16.20 -14.15 0.00
CA ASN A 31 17.62 -14.09 -0.35
C ASN A 31 17.80 -13.49 -1.73
N LEU A 32 16.90 -13.84 -2.66
CA LEU A 32 16.87 -13.28 -3.99
C LEU A 32 16.64 -11.76 -3.97
N ALA A 33 15.70 -11.25 -3.16
CA ALA A 33 15.48 -9.80 -3.02
C ALA A 33 16.68 -9.06 -2.42
N ILE A 34 17.35 -9.65 -1.42
CA ILE A 34 18.58 -9.08 -0.82
C ILE A 34 19.70 -8.98 -1.87
N LEU A 35 19.90 -10.03 -2.66
CA LEU A 35 20.89 -10.05 -3.73
C LEU A 35 20.60 -8.98 -4.78
N TYR A 36 19.33 -8.76 -5.15
CA TYR A 36 18.96 -7.66 -6.04
C TYR A 36 19.35 -6.29 -5.49
N ARG A 37 19.06 -6.02 -4.21
CA ARG A 37 19.42 -4.75 -3.57
C ARG A 37 20.93 -4.54 -3.51
N GLN A 38 21.69 -5.56 -3.14
CA GLN A 38 23.16 -5.49 -3.08
C GLN A 38 23.76 -5.22 -4.47
N ASN A 39 23.25 -5.87 -5.50
CA ASN A 39 23.76 -5.74 -6.86
C ASN A 39 23.47 -4.37 -7.48
N LEU A 40 22.30 -3.78 -7.19
CA LEU A 40 21.99 -2.39 -7.61
C LEU A 40 22.97 -1.37 -7.02
N GLN A 41 23.59 -1.65 -5.87
CA GLN A 41 24.45 -0.72 -5.15
C GLN A 41 25.96 -0.93 -5.36
N SER A 42 26.41 -2.09 -5.87
CA SER A 42 27.82 -2.52 -5.73
C SER A 42 28.54 -2.90 -7.04
N ALA A 43 27.88 -2.81 -8.19
CA ALA A 43 28.45 -3.24 -9.47
C ALA A 43 29.39 -2.18 -10.09
N ASN A 44 30.67 -2.22 -9.68
CA ASN A 44 31.72 -1.35 -10.25
C ASN A 44 32.66 -2.10 -11.21
N SER A 45 32.45 -3.40 -11.45
CA SER A 45 33.33 -4.23 -12.28
C SER A 45 32.58 -5.37 -12.99
N VAL A 46 33.06 -5.78 -14.17
CA VAL A 46 32.50 -6.90 -14.94
C VAL A 46 32.52 -8.21 -14.12
N CYS A 47 33.60 -8.49 -13.39
CA CYS A 47 33.70 -9.69 -12.57
C CYS A 47 32.75 -9.68 -11.36
N SER A 48 32.44 -8.50 -10.79
CA SER A 48 31.43 -8.41 -9.72
C SER A 48 30.03 -8.61 -10.29
N GLU A 49 29.74 -8.05 -11.47
CA GLU A 49 28.45 -8.22 -12.17
C GLU A 49 28.17 -9.69 -12.52
N THR A 50 29.15 -10.42 -13.07
CA THR A 50 28.95 -11.84 -13.43
C THR A 50 28.72 -12.71 -12.19
N ARG A 51 29.43 -12.45 -11.08
CA ARG A 51 29.24 -13.19 -9.81
C ARG A 51 27.88 -12.90 -9.19
N ALA A 52 27.47 -11.63 -9.20
CA ALA A 52 26.17 -11.15 -8.79
C ALA A 52 25.03 -11.83 -9.56
N GLN A 53 25.12 -11.87 -10.89
CA GLN A 53 24.15 -12.52 -11.76
C GLN A 53 24.08 -14.04 -11.51
N LYS A 54 25.22 -14.69 -11.28
CA LYS A 54 25.25 -16.11 -10.92
C LYS A 54 24.55 -16.37 -9.58
N ALA A 55 24.83 -15.57 -8.55
CA ALA A 55 24.17 -15.69 -7.26
C ALA A 55 22.64 -15.50 -7.36
N ILE A 56 22.18 -14.55 -8.19
CA ILE A 56 20.75 -14.36 -8.50
C ILE A 56 20.17 -15.62 -9.16
N ALA A 57 20.86 -16.18 -10.15
CA ALA A 57 20.39 -17.38 -10.86
C ALA A 57 20.30 -18.59 -9.92
N ASP A 58 21.28 -18.77 -9.04
CA ASP A 58 21.31 -19.86 -8.05
C ASP A 58 20.19 -19.70 -7.00
N ALA A 59 19.94 -18.48 -6.53
CA ALA A 59 18.83 -18.19 -5.62
C ALA A 59 17.46 -18.41 -6.28
N ARG A 60 17.28 -18.01 -7.54
CA ARG A 60 16.07 -18.31 -8.33
C ARG A 60 15.86 -19.82 -8.47
N LYS A 61 16.92 -20.56 -8.82
CA LYS A 61 16.85 -22.03 -8.94
C LYS A 61 16.41 -22.67 -7.62
N THR A 62 16.94 -22.19 -6.50
CA THR A 62 16.57 -22.66 -5.16
C THR A 62 15.08 -22.42 -4.88
N ALA A 63 14.56 -21.24 -5.22
CA ALA A 63 13.14 -20.94 -5.10
C ALA A 63 12.27 -21.89 -5.95
N PHE A 64 12.64 -22.16 -7.20
CA PHE A 64 11.93 -23.12 -8.05
C PHE A 64 11.91 -24.54 -7.48
N ILE A 65 13.01 -25.01 -6.89
CA ILE A 65 13.08 -26.33 -6.24
C ILE A 65 12.06 -26.42 -5.09
N HIS A 66 11.95 -25.37 -4.27
CA HIS A 66 11.00 -25.35 -3.17
C HIS A 66 9.54 -25.25 -3.64
N ALA A 67 9.25 -24.48 -4.70
CA ALA A 67 7.91 -24.46 -5.29
C ALA A 67 7.53 -25.80 -5.90
N HIS A 68 8.44 -26.49 -6.59
CA HIS A 68 8.18 -27.83 -7.10
C HIS A 68 7.91 -28.83 -5.97
N SER A 69 8.66 -28.74 -4.87
CA SER A 69 8.45 -29.59 -3.69
C SER A 69 7.08 -29.35 -3.07
N TYR A 70 6.65 -28.08 -2.98
CA TYR A 70 5.31 -27.70 -2.57
C TYR A 70 4.23 -28.29 -3.49
N CYS A 71 4.33 -28.07 -4.81
CA CYS A 71 3.32 -28.56 -5.76
C CYS A 71 3.21 -30.08 -5.73
N ARG A 72 4.33 -30.79 -5.53
CA ARG A 72 4.33 -32.24 -5.37
C ARG A 72 3.56 -32.69 -4.13
N ALA A 73 3.81 -32.05 -3.00
CA ALA A 73 3.13 -32.37 -1.74
C ALA A 73 1.64 -31.97 -1.79
N GLN A 74 1.30 -30.86 -2.44
CA GLN A 74 -0.09 -30.43 -2.70
C GLN A 74 -0.86 -31.46 -3.53
N LYS A 75 -0.28 -31.93 -4.65
CA LYS A 75 -0.88 -32.99 -5.47
C LYS A 75 -1.07 -34.28 -4.69
N ALA A 76 -0.12 -34.65 -3.83
CA ALA A 76 -0.27 -35.80 -2.95
C ALA A 76 -1.48 -35.67 -2.00
N MET A 77 -1.70 -34.47 -1.42
CA MET A 77 -2.89 -34.21 -0.59
C MET A 77 -4.19 -34.30 -1.39
N GLU A 78 -4.19 -33.85 -2.64
CA GLU A 78 -5.33 -33.95 -3.55
C GLU A 78 -5.69 -35.41 -3.83
N TYR A 79 -4.70 -36.26 -4.12
CA TYR A 79 -4.91 -37.70 -4.32
C TYR A 79 -5.45 -38.41 -3.08
N LEU A 80 -5.04 -37.98 -1.89
CA LEU A 80 -5.52 -38.52 -0.61
C LEU A 80 -6.93 -38.01 -0.23
N SER A 81 -7.58 -37.22 -1.09
CA SER A 81 -8.91 -36.62 -0.84
C SER A 81 -8.94 -35.82 0.46
N ALA A 82 -7.95 -34.95 0.64
CA ALA A 82 -7.88 -34.06 1.80
C ALA A 82 -9.15 -33.20 1.94
N PRO A 83 -9.54 -32.83 3.17
CA PRO A 83 -10.71 -31.99 3.39
C PRO A 83 -10.55 -30.65 2.66
N LYS A 84 -11.64 -30.20 2.02
CA LYS A 84 -11.66 -29.01 1.15
C LYS A 84 -11.12 -27.74 1.82
N ASP A 85 -11.30 -27.60 3.14
CA ASP A 85 -10.79 -26.49 3.94
C ASP A 85 -9.25 -26.36 3.89
N ILE A 86 -8.55 -27.50 3.94
CA ILE A 86 -7.09 -27.56 3.83
C ILE A 86 -6.65 -27.25 2.39
N LEU A 87 -7.42 -27.68 1.40
CA LEU A 87 -7.11 -27.43 -0.02
C LEU A 87 -7.34 -25.96 -0.41
N ASP A 88 -8.40 -25.32 0.10
CA ASP A 88 -8.68 -23.89 -0.15
C ASP A 88 -7.60 -22.97 0.44
N THR A 89 -6.99 -23.42 1.54
CA THR A 89 -5.88 -22.75 2.22
C THR A 89 -4.57 -22.85 1.42
N HIS A 90 -4.36 -23.96 0.71
CA HIS A 90 -3.14 -24.23 -0.06
C HIS A 90 -3.42 -24.10 -1.56
N LYS A 91 -3.23 -22.90 -2.12
CA LYS A 91 -3.48 -22.61 -3.54
C LYS A 91 -2.29 -22.97 -4.41
N GLU A 92 -2.52 -23.21 -5.70
CA GLU A 92 -1.43 -23.41 -6.65
C GLU A 92 -0.53 -22.16 -6.73
N ILE A 93 0.79 -22.38 -6.85
CA ILE A 93 1.78 -21.31 -7.00
C ILE A 93 2.00 -21.08 -8.50
N SER A 94 1.64 -19.89 -8.99
CA SER A 94 1.94 -19.50 -10.36
C SER A 94 3.38 -19.01 -10.49
N SER A 95 3.98 -19.13 -11.69
CA SER A 95 5.29 -18.53 -11.99
C SER A 95 5.30 -17.02 -11.78
N THR A 96 4.16 -16.35 -11.98
CA THR A 96 4.00 -14.91 -11.74
C THR A 96 4.16 -14.56 -10.25
N ASP A 97 3.69 -15.45 -9.36
CA ASP A 97 3.78 -15.29 -7.91
C ASP A 97 5.22 -15.47 -7.39
N MET A 98 6.09 -16.09 -8.19
CA MET A 98 7.51 -16.30 -7.88
C MET A 98 8.39 -15.14 -8.35
N SER A 99 7.82 -14.15 -9.04
CA SER A 99 8.52 -12.91 -9.33
C SER A 99 8.86 -12.20 -8.02
N VAL A 100 10.11 -11.79 -7.86
CA VAL A 100 10.51 -10.99 -6.69
C VAL A 100 9.68 -9.72 -6.72
N ASN A 101 8.93 -9.47 -5.65
CA ASN A 101 8.21 -8.23 -5.53
C ASN A 101 9.23 -7.08 -5.58
N LYS A 102 9.09 -6.22 -6.59
CA LYS A 102 9.98 -5.08 -6.83
C LYS A 102 9.93 -4.07 -5.68
N ASP A 103 8.86 -4.11 -4.87
CA ASP A 103 8.70 -3.31 -3.64
C ASP A 103 9.79 -3.58 -2.59
N VAL A 104 10.42 -4.76 -2.65
CA VAL A 104 11.50 -5.17 -1.73
C VAL A 104 12.85 -4.66 -2.23
N THR A 105 12.99 -4.52 -3.54
CA THR A 105 14.26 -4.18 -4.19
C THR A 105 14.40 -2.67 -4.42
N GLU A 106 13.30 -1.95 -4.62
CA GLU A 106 13.31 -0.51 -4.88
C GLU A 106 12.30 0.24 -4.00
N GLU A 107 12.82 1.05 -3.07
CA GLU A 107 12.04 1.68 -2.01
C GLU A 107 11.15 2.85 -2.50
N ASN A 108 11.48 3.45 -3.65
CA ASN A 108 10.89 4.70 -4.15
C ASN A 108 10.38 4.64 -5.61
N GLN A 109 10.02 3.47 -6.15
CA GLN A 109 9.45 3.43 -7.50
C GLN A 109 8.04 4.04 -7.55
N PHE A 110 7.83 4.98 -8.46
CA PHE A 110 6.50 5.44 -8.86
C PHE A 110 5.73 4.29 -9.55
N GLY A 111 4.47 4.05 -9.17
CA GLY A 111 3.59 3.07 -9.84
C GLY A 111 3.41 1.71 -9.15
N GLN A 112 3.90 1.53 -7.91
CA GLN A 112 3.76 0.31 -7.10
C GLN A 112 2.30 -0.08 -6.72
N GLY A 113 1.29 0.63 -7.22
CA GLY A 113 -0.08 0.57 -6.73
C GLY A 113 -0.84 -0.74 -6.99
N THR A 114 -0.34 -1.62 -7.85
CA THR A 114 -1.11 -2.79 -8.35
C THR A 114 -0.56 -4.13 -7.88
N ASP A 115 0.67 -4.19 -7.36
CA ASP A 115 1.34 -5.45 -7.07
C ASP A 115 0.87 -5.99 -5.71
N SER A 116 -0.23 -6.74 -5.74
CA SER A 116 -0.69 -7.50 -4.59
C SER A 116 0.35 -8.56 -4.25
N LEU A 117 0.83 -8.59 -2.99
CA LEU A 117 1.70 -9.68 -2.55
C LEU A 117 1.05 -11.04 -2.85
N PRO A 118 1.81 -12.05 -3.32
CA PRO A 118 1.29 -13.39 -3.50
C PRO A 118 0.60 -13.95 -2.25
N TRP A 119 -0.39 -14.81 -2.44
CA TRP A 119 -1.23 -15.34 -1.35
C TRP A 119 -0.42 -16.06 -0.26
N PHE A 120 0.69 -16.71 -0.61
CA PHE A 120 1.53 -17.44 0.33
C PHE A 120 2.30 -16.53 1.30
N TRP A 121 2.36 -15.21 1.06
CA TRP A 121 2.85 -14.22 2.04
C TRP A 121 1.79 -13.82 3.06
N ARG A 122 0.49 -14.02 2.77
CA ARG A 122 -0.61 -13.72 3.70
C ARG A 122 -0.94 -14.87 4.65
N MET A 123 -0.35 -16.03 4.40
CA MET A 123 -0.58 -17.25 5.17
C MET A 123 0.11 -17.18 6.53
N GLU A 124 -0.63 -17.45 7.60
CA GLU A 124 -0.05 -17.63 8.93
C GLU A 124 0.86 -18.85 8.96
N GLY A 125 2.12 -18.66 9.38
CA GLY A 125 3.00 -19.77 9.71
C GLY A 125 2.66 -20.34 11.08
N VAL A 126 2.33 -21.63 11.13
CA VAL A 126 2.41 -22.46 12.36
C VAL A 126 3.89 -22.81 12.60
N GLY A 127 4.71 -21.77 12.78
CA GLY A 127 6.15 -21.91 13.00
C GLY A 127 6.55 -20.92 14.07
N GLY A 128 6.47 -21.35 15.33
CA GLY A 128 6.91 -20.59 16.51
C GLY A 128 8.43 -20.50 16.63
N ASP A 129 9.16 -20.55 15.51
CA ASP A 129 10.60 -20.45 15.53
C ASP A 129 11.01 -18.98 15.35
N SER A 130 11.57 -18.45 16.43
CA SER A 130 12.23 -17.15 16.58
C SER A 130 13.41 -16.91 15.61
N ALA A 131 13.53 -17.69 14.53
CA ALA A 131 14.70 -17.75 13.67
C ALA A 131 14.72 -16.69 12.56
N ASN A 132 13.63 -15.93 12.34
CA ASN A 132 13.60 -14.99 11.24
C ASN A 132 13.11 -13.60 11.66
N ALA A 133 13.80 -12.94 12.59
CA ALA A 133 13.56 -11.53 12.95
C ALA A 133 13.38 -10.61 11.73
N TRP A 134 14.14 -10.88 10.66
CA TRP A 134 14.02 -10.15 9.40
C TRP A 134 12.72 -10.44 8.62
N MET A 135 12.11 -11.63 8.74
CA MET A 135 10.79 -11.88 8.16
C MET A 135 9.73 -11.02 8.85
N ASP A 136 9.85 -10.85 10.16
CA ASP A 136 8.99 -9.94 10.92
C ASP A 136 9.21 -8.48 10.47
N GLU A 137 10.47 -8.07 10.27
CA GLU A 137 10.80 -6.76 9.68
C GLU A 137 10.20 -6.59 8.28
N PHE A 138 10.26 -7.62 7.44
CA PHE A 138 9.68 -7.62 6.10
C PHE A 138 8.15 -7.44 6.13
N TYR A 139 7.48 -8.18 7.00
CA TYR A 139 6.02 -8.04 7.18
C TYR A 139 5.66 -6.68 7.76
N MET A 140 6.42 -6.19 8.75
CA MET A 140 6.23 -4.86 9.35
C MET A 140 6.40 -3.76 8.30
N MET A 141 7.46 -3.83 7.48
CA MET A 141 7.73 -2.85 6.43
C MET A 141 6.60 -2.83 5.39
N ASN A 142 6.16 -4.00 4.90
CA ASN A 142 5.05 -4.07 3.96
C ASN A 142 3.75 -3.55 4.56
N TRP A 143 3.49 -3.82 5.84
CA TRP A 143 2.34 -3.27 6.55
C TRP A 143 2.43 -1.75 6.70
N LEU A 144 3.60 -1.21 7.06
CA LEU A 144 3.82 0.24 7.15
C LEU A 144 3.59 0.91 5.80
N LYS A 145 4.10 0.33 4.71
CA LYS A 145 3.85 0.83 3.34
C LYS A 145 2.36 0.79 2.99
N ALA A 146 1.66 -0.32 3.27
CA ALA A 146 0.23 -0.43 3.03
C ALA A 146 -0.58 0.59 3.84
N ARG A 147 -0.19 0.82 5.10
CA ARG A 147 -0.79 1.83 5.96
C ARG A 147 -0.52 3.24 5.45
N ALA A 148 0.71 3.55 5.04
CA ALA A 148 1.06 4.84 4.47
C ALA A 148 0.24 5.16 3.21
N ARG A 149 0.07 4.18 2.30
CA ARG A 149 -0.81 4.31 1.13
C ARG A 149 -2.26 4.56 1.52
N TYR A 150 -2.75 3.84 2.52
CA TYR A 150 -4.11 4.05 3.02
C TYR A 150 -4.30 5.47 3.59
N CYS A 151 -3.35 5.94 4.40
CA CYS A 151 -3.38 7.30 4.95
C CYS A 151 -3.32 8.35 3.84
N GLN A 152 -2.39 8.22 2.89
CA GLN A 152 -2.27 9.12 1.75
C GLN A 152 -3.55 9.17 0.92
N TRP A 153 -4.13 8.01 0.59
CA TRP A 153 -5.38 7.97 -0.17
C TRP A 153 -6.54 8.60 0.60
N SER A 154 -6.61 8.40 1.91
CA SER A 154 -7.60 9.06 2.78
C SER A 154 -7.42 10.58 2.84
N GLU A 155 -6.18 11.05 2.87
CA GLU A 155 -5.83 12.47 2.81
C GLU A 155 -6.19 13.06 1.45
N GLU A 156 -5.77 12.43 0.35
CA GLU A 156 -6.09 12.84 -1.02
C GLU A 156 -7.60 12.89 -1.25
N LEU A 157 -8.35 11.90 -0.76
CA LEU A 157 -9.81 11.91 -0.84
C LEU A 157 -10.41 13.11 -0.10
N THR A 158 -9.83 13.48 1.04
CA THR A 158 -10.27 14.65 1.81
C THR A 158 -9.91 15.95 1.08
N LEU A 159 -8.69 16.05 0.55
CA LEU A 159 -8.22 17.20 -0.24
C LEU A 159 -9.08 17.41 -1.48
N VAL A 160 -9.33 16.37 -2.28
CA VAL A 160 -10.15 16.45 -3.49
C VAL A 160 -11.57 16.94 -3.17
N ARG A 161 -12.16 16.53 -2.04
CA ARG A 161 -13.47 17.06 -1.60
C ARG A 161 -13.40 18.56 -1.31
N HIS A 162 -12.36 19.02 -0.62
CA HIS A 162 -12.18 20.44 -0.35
C HIS A 162 -11.86 21.24 -1.61
N GLU A 163 -11.02 20.71 -2.52
CA GLU A 163 -10.71 21.32 -3.81
C GLU A 163 -11.96 21.49 -4.67
N MET A 164 -12.80 20.46 -4.77
CA MET A 164 -14.09 20.53 -5.49
C MET A 164 -14.98 21.65 -4.94
N TYR A 165 -15.04 21.78 -3.61
CA TYR A 165 -15.79 22.86 -2.97
C TYR A 165 -15.15 24.24 -3.22
N TRP A 166 -13.82 24.34 -3.13
CA TRP A 166 -13.09 25.58 -3.34
C TRP A 166 -13.13 26.07 -4.78
N VAL A 167 -13.10 25.19 -5.78
CA VAL A 167 -13.24 25.55 -7.20
C VAL A 167 -14.56 26.27 -7.45
N ARG A 168 -15.68 25.73 -6.94
CA ARG A 168 -16.99 26.41 -7.02
C ARG A 168 -16.96 27.76 -6.32
N LYS A 169 -16.44 27.81 -5.08
CA LYS A 169 -16.35 29.06 -4.31
C LYS A 169 -15.46 30.10 -4.96
N TRP A 170 -14.41 29.67 -5.67
CA TRP A 170 -13.54 30.55 -6.42
C TRP A 170 -14.28 31.19 -7.60
N PHE A 171 -15.06 30.42 -8.36
CA PHE A 171 -15.90 30.98 -9.44
C PHE A 171 -16.96 31.95 -8.91
N GLU A 172 -17.64 31.63 -7.81
CA GLU A 172 -18.59 32.54 -7.14
C GLU A 172 -17.90 33.85 -6.69
N GLY A 173 -16.68 33.75 -6.14
CA GLY A 173 -15.88 34.91 -5.76
C GLY A 173 -15.46 35.76 -6.96
N GLN A 174 -15.06 35.13 -8.08
CA GLN A 174 -14.76 35.85 -9.31
C GLN A 174 -16.00 36.55 -9.87
N GLU A 175 -17.16 35.91 -9.88
CA GLU A 175 -18.43 36.52 -10.30
C GLU A 175 -18.71 37.80 -9.49
N GLN A 176 -18.59 37.74 -8.16
CA GLN A 176 -18.81 38.88 -7.28
C GLN A 176 -17.80 40.01 -7.53
N GLU A 177 -16.52 39.66 -7.74
CA GLU A 177 -15.48 40.65 -8.03
C GLU A 177 -15.71 41.35 -9.38
N TRP A 178 -16.13 40.62 -10.41
CA TRP A 178 -16.48 41.22 -11.70
C TRP A 178 -17.75 42.07 -11.63
N LYS A 179 -18.76 41.66 -10.85
CA LYS A 179 -19.94 42.50 -10.55
C LYS A 179 -19.55 43.78 -9.83
N ARG A 180 -18.67 43.69 -8.82
CA ARG A 180 -18.13 44.85 -8.10
C ARG A 180 -17.41 45.83 -9.04
N ARG A 181 -16.57 45.31 -9.94
CA ARG A 181 -15.87 46.12 -10.96
C ARG A 181 -16.82 46.78 -11.95
N ALA A 182 -17.88 46.08 -12.37
CA ALA A 182 -18.91 46.65 -13.22
C ALA A 182 -19.62 47.84 -12.55
N SER A 183 -19.93 47.74 -11.25
CA SER A 183 -20.56 48.81 -10.47
C SER A 183 -19.67 50.03 -10.26
N GLN A 184 -18.34 49.85 -10.25
CA GLN A 184 -17.37 50.92 -10.04
C GLN A 184 -16.88 51.58 -11.34
N SER A 185 -17.13 50.95 -12.49
CA SER A 185 -16.66 51.46 -13.77
C SER A 185 -17.57 52.57 -14.30
N GLN A 186 -16.97 53.72 -14.66
CA GLN A 186 -17.69 54.85 -15.26
C GLN A 186 -17.79 54.73 -16.79
N GLU A 187 -16.88 54.01 -17.43
CA GLU A 187 -16.87 53.85 -18.88
C GLU A 187 -17.78 52.70 -19.33
N ALA A 188 -18.65 52.98 -20.30
CA ALA A 188 -19.64 52.02 -20.80
C ALA A 188 -19.00 50.73 -21.35
N GLY A 189 -17.86 50.83 -22.04
CA GLY A 189 -17.16 49.66 -22.59
C GLY A 189 -16.58 48.74 -21.53
N HIS A 190 -15.92 49.31 -20.52
CA HIS A 190 -15.38 48.56 -19.37
C HIS A 190 -16.49 47.92 -18.54
N LYS A 191 -17.61 48.63 -18.35
CA LYS A 191 -18.79 48.10 -17.69
C LYS A 191 -19.38 46.89 -18.43
N ALA A 192 -19.61 47.00 -19.73
CA ALA A 192 -20.15 45.90 -20.54
C ALA A 192 -19.25 44.66 -20.54
N TYR A 193 -17.92 44.85 -20.57
CA TYR A 193 -16.97 43.74 -20.46
C TYR A 193 -16.99 43.07 -19.08
N ALA A 194 -17.02 43.85 -18.01
CA ALA A 194 -17.09 43.33 -16.64
C ALA A 194 -18.40 42.57 -16.39
N GLU A 195 -19.54 43.07 -16.88
CA GLU A 195 -20.83 42.38 -16.82
C GLU A 195 -20.78 41.04 -17.57
N ARG A 196 -20.22 41.01 -18.79
CA ARG A 196 -20.03 39.76 -19.54
C ARG A 196 -19.17 38.75 -18.80
N LYS A 197 -18.09 39.21 -18.13
CA LYS A 197 -17.26 38.34 -17.29
C LYS A 197 -18.00 37.81 -16.08
N GLY A 198 -18.83 38.63 -15.43
CA GLY A 198 -19.71 38.19 -14.34
C GLY A 198 -20.61 37.02 -14.77
N VAL A 199 -21.30 37.16 -15.90
CA VAL A 199 -22.16 36.09 -16.45
C VAL A 199 -21.36 34.83 -16.80
N LEU A 200 -20.15 34.97 -17.35
CA LEU A 200 -19.29 33.83 -17.67
C LEU A 200 -18.85 33.05 -16.41
N TYR A 201 -18.42 33.74 -15.35
CA TYR A 201 -18.01 33.07 -14.13
C TYR A 201 -19.20 32.44 -13.38
N HIS A 202 -20.38 33.06 -13.50
CA HIS A 202 -21.61 32.48 -13.00
C HIS A 202 -21.91 31.13 -13.68
N SER A 203 -21.84 31.05 -15.02
CA SER A 203 -22.08 29.79 -15.73
C SER A 203 -21.04 28.71 -15.41
N TYR A 204 -19.78 29.08 -15.16
CA TYR A 204 -18.76 28.15 -14.67
C TYR A 204 -19.05 27.62 -13.26
N ALA A 205 -19.57 28.46 -12.37
CA ALA A 205 -19.97 28.02 -11.03
C ALA A 205 -21.13 27.02 -11.09
N GLU A 206 -22.12 27.27 -11.96
CA GLU A 206 -23.25 26.35 -12.17
C GLU A 206 -22.80 25.02 -12.81
N ASP A 207 -21.99 25.06 -13.87
CA ASP A 207 -21.47 23.85 -14.52
C ASP A 207 -20.59 23.02 -13.57
N ALA A 208 -19.76 23.69 -12.75
CA ALA A 208 -18.99 23.01 -11.70
C ALA A 208 -19.92 22.36 -10.66
N ALA A 209 -20.97 23.06 -10.21
CA ALA A 209 -21.94 22.49 -9.28
C ALA A 209 -22.63 21.25 -9.86
N MET A 210 -23.12 21.32 -11.10
CA MET A 210 -23.77 20.19 -11.77
C MET A 210 -22.84 18.98 -11.95
N ARG A 211 -21.61 19.20 -12.41
CA ARG A 211 -20.63 18.12 -12.67
C ARG A 211 -20.11 17.44 -11.41
N LEU A 212 -20.08 18.17 -10.31
CA LEU A 212 -19.61 17.68 -9.01
C LEU A 212 -20.74 17.08 -8.15
N GLN A 213 -22.00 17.40 -8.46
CA GLN A 213 -23.17 16.82 -7.83
C GLN A 213 -23.22 15.30 -8.06
N GLY A 214 -23.53 14.53 -7.01
CA GLY A 214 -23.59 13.06 -7.05
C GLY A 214 -22.22 12.36 -6.99
N LYS A 215 -21.15 12.95 -7.55
CA LYS A 215 -19.78 12.40 -7.45
C LYS A 215 -19.27 12.38 -6.01
N MET A 216 -19.66 13.35 -5.17
CA MET A 216 -19.37 13.35 -3.72
C MET A 216 -19.82 12.08 -2.98
N SER A 217 -20.89 11.41 -3.45
CA SER A 217 -21.41 10.19 -2.82
C SER A 217 -20.80 8.90 -3.38
N CYS A 218 -20.33 8.91 -4.64
CA CYS A 218 -19.91 7.70 -5.35
C CYS A 218 -18.48 7.27 -4.98
N PHE A 219 -17.61 8.20 -4.57
CA PHE A 219 -16.23 7.89 -4.16
C PHE A 219 -16.13 7.02 -2.90
N LEU A 220 -17.20 6.89 -2.11
CA LEU A 220 -17.23 6.00 -0.94
C LEU A 220 -17.35 4.50 -1.31
N LYS A 221 -17.63 4.15 -2.57
CA LYS A 221 -17.85 2.75 -2.99
C LYS A 221 -16.62 2.03 -3.52
N VAL A 222 -15.48 2.72 -3.70
CA VAL A 222 -14.37 2.20 -4.53
C VAL A 222 -13.28 1.46 -3.76
N TYR A 223 -13.23 1.50 -2.42
CA TYR A 223 -12.26 0.69 -1.68
C TYR A 223 -12.86 0.15 -0.38
N ARG A 224 -13.24 -1.13 -0.37
CA ARG A 224 -13.50 -1.89 0.86
C ARG A 224 -12.22 -2.70 1.13
N PRO A 225 -11.34 -2.28 2.06
CA PRO A 225 -10.17 -3.10 2.39
C PRO A 225 -10.68 -4.44 2.92
N SER A 226 -10.10 -5.54 2.46
CA SER A 226 -10.33 -6.86 3.05
C SER A 226 -10.19 -6.77 4.58
N PRO A 227 -11.06 -7.44 5.35
CA PRO A 227 -11.04 -7.35 6.80
C PRO A 227 -9.64 -7.73 7.29
N ILE A 228 -8.95 -6.74 7.86
CA ILE A 228 -7.66 -6.92 8.50
C ILE A 228 -7.91 -7.92 9.64
N ASN A 229 -7.45 -9.16 9.45
CA ASN A 229 -7.68 -10.25 10.38
C ASN A 229 -7.23 -9.88 11.81
N ASN A 230 -7.98 -10.41 12.77
CA ASN A 230 -8.02 -10.14 14.21
C ASN A 230 -6.64 -10.12 14.94
N LYS A 231 -5.56 -10.61 14.32
CA LYS A 231 -4.21 -10.66 14.90
C LYS A 231 -3.48 -9.33 14.93
N TYR A 232 -3.69 -8.43 13.95
CA TYR A 232 -3.05 -7.11 13.97
C TYR A 232 -3.53 -6.25 15.15
N LEU A 233 -4.78 -6.43 15.55
CA LEU A 233 -5.39 -5.83 16.75
C LEU A 233 -4.80 -6.42 18.05
N LYS A 234 -4.52 -7.73 18.08
CA LYS A 234 -3.83 -8.40 19.20
C LYS A 234 -2.35 -7.98 19.32
N MET A 235 -1.66 -7.82 18.19
CA MET A 235 -0.29 -7.28 18.16
C MET A 235 -0.25 -5.82 18.62
N LEU A 236 -1.25 -5.01 18.22
CA LEU A 236 -1.47 -3.63 18.69
C LEU A 236 -1.67 -3.57 20.21
N LEU A 237 -2.48 -4.44 20.79
CA LEU A 237 -2.69 -4.47 22.25
C LEU A 237 -1.43 -4.91 23.01
N ALA A 238 -0.65 -5.85 22.47
CA ALA A 238 0.61 -6.28 23.08
C ALA A 238 1.68 -5.19 23.06
N HIS A 239 1.79 -4.43 21.96
CA HIS A 239 2.77 -3.34 21.83
C HIS A 239 2.35 -2.07 22.60
N LEU A 240 1.06 -1.72 22.59
CA LEU A 240 0.53 -0.58 23.36
C LEU A 240 0.54 -0.83 24.87
N SER A 241 0.34 -2.08 25.33
CA SER A 241 0.49 -2.45 26.74
C SER A 241 1.94 -2.38 27.24
N GLY A 242 2.93 -2.41 26.33
CA GLY A 242 4.35 -2.20 26.66
C GLY A 242 4.69 -0.72 26.80
N CYS A 243 4.21 0.13 25.88
CA CYS A 243 4.47 1.57 25.90
C CYS A 243 3.78 2.32 27.05
N LEU A 244 2.62 1.86 27.52
CA LEU A 244 1.89 2.49 28.65
C LEU A 244 2.54 2.28 30.03
N ARG A 245 3.60 1.47 30.14
CA ARG A 245 4.22 1.14 31.43
C ARG A 245 5.52 1.91 31.73
N THR A 246 5.99 2.78 30.82
CA THR A 246 7.28 3.47 30.96
C THR A 246 7.26 4.97 30.69
N SER A 247 6.10 5.63 30.58
CA SER A 247 6.03 7.10 30.49
C SER A 247 5.34 7.68 31.72
N GLU A 248 6.11 8.03 32.74
CA GLU A 248 5.73 9.11 33.65
C GLU A 248 5.58 10.42 32.85
N PRO A 249 4.63 11.31 33.20
CA PRO A 249 4.32 12.49 32.41
C PRO A 249 5.31 13.62 32.69
N PRO A 250 5.98 14.22 31.68
CA PRO A 250 6.67 15.48 31.89
C PRO A 250 5.66 16.63 31.97
N SER A 251 5.68 17.29 33.12
CA SER A 251 4.94 18.50 33.46
C SER A 251 5.53 19.74 32.76
N SER A 252 5.13 20.02 31.52
CA SER A 252 5.15 21.37 30.95
C SER A 252 4.51 21.38 29.56
N PHE A 253 3.25 21.83 29.48
CA PHE A 253 2.58 22.19 28.24
C PHE A 253 2.76 23.70 28.04
N ASP A 254 3.75 24.11 27.26
CA ASP A 254 3.84 25.48 26.74
C ASP A 254 3.17 25.59 25.37
N HIS A 255 2.17 26.46 25.30
CA HIS A 255 1.49 26.90 24.10
C HIS A 255 2.48 27.65 23.18
N PHE A 256 2.97 27.01 22.12
CA PHE A 256 3.65 27.69 21.02
C PHE A 256 3.07 27.33 19.65
N ASN A 257 2.06 28.12 19.27
CA ASN A 257 1.62 28.56 17.94
C ASN A 257 1.99 27.73 16.69
N LEU A 258 1.04 26.88 16.28
CA LEU A 258 0.91 26.26 14.95
C LEU A 258 0.54 27.24 13.81
N TRP A 259 0.30 28.52 14.11
CA TRP A 259 -0.08 29.53 13.11
C TRP A 259 1.09 30.11 12.31
N THR A 260 2.31 30.08 12.83
CA THR A 260 3.47 30.72 12.17
C THR A 260 4.06 29.87 11.03
N VAL A 261 3.90 28.54 11.10
CA VAL A 261 4.39 27.62 10.06
C VAL A 261 3.45 27.56 8.85
N PHE A 262 2.14 27.78 9.05
CA PHE A 262 1.16 27.82 7.96
C PHE A 262 1.31 29.05 7.06
N ALA A 263 1.80 30.18 7.59
CA ALA A 263 2.02 31.40 6.81
C ALA A 263 3.25 31.32 5.88
N HIS A 264 4.27 30.55 6.23
CA HIS A 264 5.51 30.45 5.44
C HIS A 264 5.37 29.57 4.19
N VAL A 265 4.47 28.59 4.20
CA VAL A 265 4.24 27.71 3.03
C VAL A 265 3.32 28.37 1.99
N LEU A 266 2.43 29.28 2.41
CA LEU A 266 1.55 30.03 1.49
C LEU A 266 2.22 31.23 0.82
N CYS A 267 3.27 31.84 1.42
CA CYS A 267 3.97 32.97 0.81
C CYS A 267 4.92 32.58 -0.35
N PHE A 268 5.37 31.32 -0.45
CA PHE A 268 6.37 30.95 -1.47
C PHE A 268 5.79 30.61 -2.85
N LYS A 269 4.46 30.65 -3.02
CA LYS A 269 3.79 30.32 -4.30
C LYS A 269 3.04 31.48 -4.95
N MET A 270 3.20 32.70 -4.41
CA MET A 270 2.70 33.93 -5.03
C MET A 270 3.77 35.01 -5.02
N SER A 271 4.58 35.06 -6.08
CA SER A 271 5.04 36.33 -6.64
C SER A 271 5.30 36.17 -8.14
N PRO A 272 5.08 37.23 -8.93
CA PRO A 272 4.93 37.15 -10.38
C PRO A 272 6.25 37.42 -11.10
N CYS A 273 6.54 36.59 -12.10
CA CYS A 273 7.19 36.96 -13.35
C CYS A 273 6.43 36.24 -14.47
#